data_AF-A0A959IX48-F1
#
_entry.id   AF-A0A959IX48-F1
#
_cell.length_a   1.000
_cell.length_b   1.000
_cell.length_c   1.000
_cell.angle_alpha   90.00
_cell.angle_beta   90.00
_cell.angle_gamma   90.00
#
_symmetry.space_group_name_H-M   'P 1'
#
loop_
_entity.id
_entity.type
_entity.pdbx_description
1 polymer ?
#
loop_
_entity_poly.entity_id
_entity_poly.type
_entity_poly.pdbx_seq_one_letter_code
_entity_poly.pdbx_strand_id
1 'polypeptide(L)'
;MAMDLEQIRNHYSKMDDSKLERIAKFEIASLQLEVKPIVIAEIQKRGLDENLLTGIEAQTKELSEEEVYELRDKVKGLDCPKCGKSNMGLVGGIIRKVRSYLIITQ
;
A
#
# COMPACT_ATOMS: atom_id res chain seq x y z
N MET A 1 -7.98 8.64 21.48
CA MET A 1 -6.59 9.05 21.72
C MET A 1 -6.13 9.76 20.46
N ALA A 2 -6.09 11.10 20.48
CA ALA A 2 -5.53 11.87 19.37
C ALA A 2 -4.02 11.65 19.42
N MET A 3 -3.48 10.83 18.50
CA MET A 3 -2.04 10.81 18.31
C MET A 3 -1.62 12.19 17.83
N ASP A 4 -0.68 12.77 18.55
CA ASP A 4 -0.13 14.08 18.26
C ASP A 4 0.57 14.04 16.89
N LEU A 5 -0.03 14.68 15.88
CA LEU A 5 0.48 14.69 14.50
C LEU A 5 1.90 15.27 14.42
N GLU A 6 2.32 16.09 15.40
CA GLU A 6 3.67 16.62 15.48
C GLU A 6 4.68 15.55 15.86
N GLN A 7 4.35 14.66 16.81
CA GLN A 7 5.19 13.50 17.11
C GLN A 7 5.36 12.57 15.90
N ILE A 8 4.28 12.34 15.16
CA ILE A 8 4.31 11.53 13.93
C ILE A 8 5.24 12.17 12.89
N ARG A 9 5.11 13.48 12.68
CA ARG A 9 5.98 14.24 11.76
C ARG A 9 7.45 14.18 12.18
N ASN A 10 7.74 14.32 13.47
CA ASN A 10 9.10 14.26 14.00
C ASN A 10 9.72 12.86 13.82
N HIS A 11 8.90 11.80 14.01
CA HIS A 11 9.32 10.43 13.78
C HIS A 11 9.69 10.18 12.31
N TYR A 12 8.86 10.60 11.35
CA TYR A 12 9.17 10.47 9.93
C TYR A 12 10.33 11.37 9.47
N SER A 13 10.46 12.57 10.05
CA SER A 13 11.59 13.48 9.77
C SER A 13 12.94 12.87 10.17
N LYS A 14 12.99 12.09 11.26
CA LYS A 14 14.21 11.39 11.70
C LYS A 14 14.43 10.04 11.02
N MET A 15 13.51 9.61 10.15
CA MET A 15 13.58 8.33 9.47
C MET A 15 14.51 8.43 8.25
N ASP A 16 15.23 7.34 7.99
CA ASP A 16 16.13 7.20 6.85
C ASP A 16 15.36 7.10 5.52
N ASP A 17 15.96 7.56 4.43
CA ASP A 17 15.31 7.67 3.13
C ASP A 17 14.83 6.30 2.62
N SER A 18 15.65 5.25 2.77
CA SER A 18 15.27 3.89 2.36
C SER A 18 14.07 3.33 3.14
N LYS A 19 13.89 3.76 4.40
CA LYS A 19 12.71 3.38 5.20
C LYS A 19 11.49 4.15 4.74
N LEU A 20 11.64 5.44 4.43
CA LEU A 20 10.56 6.27 3.90
C LEU A 20 10.04 5.73 2.56
N GLU A 21 10.95 5.34 1.66
CA GLU A 21 10.62 4.68 0.40
C GLU A 21 9.88 3.36 0.59
N ARG A 22 10.31 2.55 1.56
CA ARG A 22 9.63 1.29 1.87
C ARG A 22 8.19 1.51 2.34
N ILE A 23 7.99 2.52 3.18
CA ILE A 23 6.65 2.87 3.68
C ILE A 23 5.78 3.37 2.53
N ALA A 24 6.31 4.22 1.66
CA ALA A 24 5.62 4.68 0.44
C ALA A 24 5.20 3.53 -0.48
N LYS A 25 6.08 2.54 -0.67
CA LYS A 25 5.85 1.41 -1.59
C LYS A 25 4.88 0.36 -1.06
N PHE A 26 4.87 0.08 0.25
CA PHE A 26 4.19 -1.11 0.78
C PHE A 26 3.20 -0.85 1.91
N GLU A 27 3.35 0.24 2.66
CA GLU A 27 2.62 0.43 3.93
C GLU A 27 1.69 1.64 3.90
N ILE A 28 1.80 2.51 2.89
CA ILE A 28 1.02 3.75 2.76
C ILE A 28 -0.49 3.51 2.76
N ALA A 29 -0.97 2.42 2.17
CA ALA A 29 -2.39 2.08 2.14
C ALA A 29 -2.96 1.81 3.55
N SER A 30 -2.13 1.28 4.45
CA SER A 30 -2.50 0.92 5.84
C SER A 30 -2.34 2.07 6.83
N LEU A 31 -1.68 3.17 6.44
CA LEU A 31 -1.58 4.36 7.27
C LEU A 31 -2.92 5.10 7.38
N GLN A 32 -3.13 5.77 8.51
CA GLN A 32 -4.27 6.68 8.70
C GLN A 32 -4.24 7.78 7.64
N LEU A 33 -5.42 8.19 7.15
CA LEU A 33 -5.59 9.24 6.14
C LEU A 33 -4.86 10.54 6.50
N GLU A 34 -4.83 10.90 7.78
CA GLU A 34 -4.15 12.10 8.30
C GLU A 34 -2.62 12.02 8.26
N VAL A 35 -2.06 10.81 8.24
CA VAL A 35 -0.61 10.55 8.24
C VAL A 35 -0.04 10.47 6.83
N LYS A 36 -0.85 10.03 5.85
CA LYS A 36 -0.48 9.98 4.43
C LYS A 36 0.10 11.30 3.89
N PRO A 37 -0.53 12.48 4.10
CA PRO A 37 0.02 13.75 3.60
C PRO A 37 1.34 14.13 4.28
N ILE A 38 1.58 13.71 5.53
CA ILE A 38 2.85 13.96 6.23
C ILE A 38 3.99 13.21 5.53
N VAL A 39 3.74 11.94 5.17
CA VAL A 39 4.72 11.11 4.46
C VAL A 39 4.97 11.64 3.05
N ILE A 40 3.91 12.02 2.32
CA ILE A 40 4.03 12.63 0.98
C ILE A 40 4.87 13.91 1.03
N ALA A 41 4.60 14.79 1.99
CA ALA A 41 5.34 16.03 2.15
C ALA A 41 6.83 15.80 2.46
N GLU A 42 7.16 14.79 3.27
CA GLU A 42 8.56 14.42 3.54
C GLU A 42 9.25 13.82 2.32
N ILE A 43 8.56 12.99 1.52
CA ILE A 43 9.09 12.43 0.25
C ILE A 43 9.41 13.55 -0.75
N GLN A 44 8.47 14.48 -0.92
CA GLN A 44 8.65 15.65 -1.81
C GLN A 44 9.77 16.57 -1.32
N LYS A 45 9.83 16.83 -0.01
CA LYS A 45 10.84 17.70 0.60
C LYS A 45 12.26 17.17 0.41
N ARG A 46 12.43 15.84 0.38
CA ARG A 46 13.73 15.18 0.17
C ARG A 46 14.06 14.90 -1.28
N GLY A 47 13.15 15.20 -2.21
CA GLY A 47 13.34 14.94 -3.64
C GLY A 47 13.51 13.44 -3.96
N LEU A 48 12.81 12.58 -3.22
CA LEU A 48 12.80 11.15 -3.48
C LEU A 48 12.05 10.83 -4.79
N ASP A 49 12.26 9.63 -5.30
CA ASP A 49 11.80 9.18 -6.61
C ASP A 49 10.31 9.48 -6.89
N GLU A 50 10.04 10.11 -8.03
CA GLU A 50 8.68 10.57 -8.39
C GLU A 50 7.70 9.41 -8.59
N ASN A 51 8.19 8.20 -8.92
CA ASN A 51 7.31 7.03 -9.04
C ASN A 51 6.71 6.60 -7.69
N LEU A 52 7.31 7.03 -6.57
CA LEU A 52 6.74 6.82 -5.24
C LEU A 52 5.41 7.54 -5.09
N LEU A 53 5.30 8.77 -5.62
CA LEU A 53 4.08 9.57 -5.54
C LEU A 53 2.96 8.90 -6.33
N THR A 54 3.26 8.46 -7.57
CA THR A 54 2.31 7.69 -8.39
C THR A 54 1.90 6.40 -7.71
N GLY A 55 2.84 5.70 -7.07
CA GLY A 55 2.56 4.48 -6.30
C GLY A 55 1.68 4.75 -5.07
N ILE A 56 1.85 5.88 -4.41
CA ILE A 56 1.00 6.30 -3.28
C ILE A 56 -0.41 6.62 -3.77
N GLU A 57 -0.55 7.38 -4.85
CA GLU A 57 -1.85 7.71 -5.44
C GLU A 57 -2.60 6.45 -5.88
N ALA A 58 -1.93 5.54 -6.59
CA ALA A 58 -2.51 4.27 -7.04
C ALA A 58 -2.96 3.38 -5.88
N GLN A 59 -2.22 3.37 -4.76
CA GLN A 59 -2.58 2.59 -3.56
C GLN A 59 -3.67 3.24 -2.71
N THR A 60 -3.86 4.55 -2.84
CA THR A 60 -4.84 5.31 -2.05
C THR A 60 -6.14 5.53 -2.80
N LYS A 61 -6.13 5.37 -4.14
CA LYS A 61 -7.33 5.42 -4.98
C LYS A 61 -8.27 4.27 -4.63
N GLU A 62 -9.48 4.60 -4.20
CA GLU A 62 -10.56 3.63 -4.13
C GLU A 62 -11.03 3.33 -5.56
N LEU A 63 -10.93 2.05 -5.95
CA LEU A 63 -11.38 1.59 -7.27
C LEU A 63 -12.88 1.31 -7.22
N SER A 64 -13.63 1.94 -8.12
CA SER A 64 -15.04 1.60 -8.36
C SER A 64 -15.17 0.18 -8.92
N GLU A 65 -16.33 -0.44 -8.74
CA GLU A 65 -16.61 -1.80 -9.24
C GLU A 65 -16.35 -1.90 -10.76
N GLU A 66 -16.74 -0.87 -11.52
CA GLU A 66 -16.56 -0.77 -12.97
C GLU A 66 -15.08 -0.82 -13.38
N GLU A 67 -14.22 -0.02 -12.73
CA GLU A 67 -12.78 -0.02 -12.97
C GLU A 67 -12.15 -1.38 -12.64
N VAL A 68 -12.65 -2.06 -11.60
CA VAL A 68 -12.20 -3.42 -11.26
C VAL A 68 -12.58 -4.42 -12.35
N TYR A 69 -13.77 -4.31 -12.95
CA TYR A 69 -14.17 -5.16 -14.06
C TYR A 69 -13.33 -4.90 -15.32
N GLU A 70 -13.05 -3.64 -15.64
CA GLU A 70 -12.18 -3.29 -16.76
C GLU A 70 -10.75 -3.81 -16.57
N LEU A 71 -10.18 -3.64 -15.36
CA LEU A 71 -8.86 -4.18 -15.01
C LEU A 71 -8.85 -5.70 -15.09
N ARG A 72 -9.92 -6.37 -14.61
CA ARG A 72 -10.07 -7.82 -14.73
C ARG A 72 -10.05 -8.27 -16.18
N ASP A 73 -10.77 -7.59 -17.06
CA ASP A 73 -10.86 -7.95 -18.47
C ASP A 73 -9.51 -7.78 -19.18
N LYS A 74 -8.84 -6.64 -18.93
CA LYS A 74 -7.46 -6.38 -19.40
C LYS A 74 -6.50 -7.48 -18.96
N VAL A 75 -6.56 -7.91 -17.69
CA VAL A 75 -5.68 -8.95 -17.16
C VAL A 75 -5.99 -10.33 -17.75
N LYS A 76 -7.26 -10.67 -18.00
CA LYS A 76 -7.62 -11.93 -18.67
C LYS A 76 -7.07 -12.05 -20.08
N GLY A 77 -6.96 -10.92 -20.79
CA GLY A 77 -6.42 -10.86 -22.14
C GLY A 77 -4.90 -11.03 -22.22
N LEU A 78 -4.18 -10.95 -21.10
CA LEU A 78 -2.73 -11.09 -21.06
C LEU A 78 -2.32 -12.55 -20.90
N ASP A 79 -1.22 -12.92 -21.55
CA ASP A 79 -0.60 -14.23 -21.36
C ASP A 79 -0.05 -14.38 -19.95
N CYS A 80 -0.34 -15.50 -19.30
CA CYS A 80 0.20 -15.76 -17.98
C CYS A 80 1.73 -15.93 -18.06
N PRO A 81 2.53 -15.12 -17.33
CA PRO A 81 3.99 -15.17 -17.40
C PRO A 81 4.59 -16.49 -16.90
N LYS A 82 3.82 -17.33 -16.20
CA LYS A 82 4.27 -18.65 -15.72
C LYS A 82 3.95 -19.80 -16.67
N CYS A 83 2.90 -19.71 -17.49
CA CYS A 83 2.45 -20.84 -18.29
C CYS A 83 2.11 -20.52 -19.75
N GLY A 84 2.19 -19.25 -20.17
CA GLY A 84 1.99 -18.82 -21.56
C GLY A 84 0.59 -19.11 -22.12
N LYS A 85 -0.37 -19.49 -21.27
CA LYS A 85 -1.76 -19.73 -21.66
C LYS A 85 -2.54 -18.45 -21.42
N SER A 86 -3.14 -17.96 -22.49
CA SER A 86 -4.11 -16.87 -22.50
C SER A 86 -5.50 -17.40 -22.17
N ASN A 87 -6.35 -16.57 -21.57
CA ASN A 87 -7.80 -16.80 -21.46
C ASN A 87 -8.29 -17.89 -20.47
N MET A 88 -7.54 -18.19 -19.41
CA MET A 88 -8.13 -18.89 -18.25
C MET A 88 -8.87 -17.90 -17.35
N GLY A 89 -10.03 -18.31 -16.82
CA GLY A 89 -10.75 -17.52 -15.83
C GLY A 89 -9.86 -17.22 -14.61
N LEU A 90 -9.84 -15.97 -14.16
CA LEU A 90 -9.11 -15.58 -12.96
C LEU A 90 -9.75 -16.22 -11.73
N VAL A 91 -9.02 -17.10 -11.07
CA VAL A 91 -9.44 -17.74 -9.81
C VAL A 91 -8.73 -17.03 -8.66
N GLY A 92 -9.50 -16.36 -7.81
CA GLY A 92 -9.02 -15.74 -6.57
C GLY A 92 -9.46 -16.55 -5.35
N GLY A 93 -8.61 -16.59 -4.31
CA GLY A 93 -8.94 -17.20 -3.03
C GLY A 93 -8.56 -16.26 -1.88
N ILE A 94 -9.39 -16.20 -0.84
CA ILE A 94 -9.11 -15.43 0.37
C ILE A 94 -8.45 -16.35 1.39
N ILE A 95 -7.19 -16.08 1.74
CA ILE A 95 -6.48 -16.82 2.79
C ILE A 95 -6.57 -16.03 4.08
N ARG A 96 -7.23 -16.58 5.11
CA ARG A 96 -7.31 -15.98 6.45
C ARG A 96 -6.39 -16.73 7.41
N LYS A 97 -5.57 -16.00 8.18
CA LYS A 97 -4.72 -16.56 9.23
C LYS A 97 -5.22 -16.09 10.59
N VAL A 98 -5.78 -16.99 11.39
CA VAL A 98 -6.19 -16.73 12.77
C VAL A 98 -5.00 -17.01 13.69
N ARG A 99 -4.71 -16.10 14.63
CA ARG A 99 -3.72 -16.31 15.69
C ARG A 99 -4.42 -16.23 17.05
N SER A 100 -4.25 -17.24 17.88
CA SER A 100 -4.70 -17.26 19.28
C SER A 100 -3.48 -17.15 20.20
N TYR A 101 -3.63 -16.38 21.28
CA TYR A 101 -2.61 -16.23 22.31
C TYR A 101 -3.25 -16.52 23.67
N LEU A 102 -2.52 -17.21 24.53
CA LEU A 102 -2.91 -17.45 25.92
C LEU A 102 -1.94 -16.67 26.79
N ILE A 103 -2.44 -15.62 27.43
CA ILE A 103 -1.63 -14.71 28.27
C ILE A 103 -1.84 -15.14 29.72
N ILE A 104 -0.76 -15.61 30.35
CA ILE A 104 -0.74 -15.95 31.78
C ILE A 104 0.00 -14.84 32.50
N THR A 105 -0.62 -14.28 33.53
CA THR A 105 -0.04 -13.25 34.41
C THR A 105 0.25 -13.86 35.78
N GLN A 106 1.40 -13.54 36.39
CA GLN A 106 1.79 -13.94 37.76
C GLN A 106 1.24 -12.98 38.80
#